data_AF-A0A0M5M1B4-F1
#
_entry.id   AF-A0A0M5M1B4-F1
#
_cell.length_a   1.000
_cell.length_b   1.000
_cell.length_c   1.000
_cell.angle_alpha   90.00
_cell.angle_beta   90.00
_cell.angle_gamma   90.00
#
_symmetry.space_group_name_H-M   'P 1'
#
loop_
_entity.id
_entity.type
_entity.pdbx_description
1 polymer ?
#
loop_
_entity_poly.entity_id
_entity_poly.type
_entity_poly.pdbx_seq_one_letter_code
_entity_poly.pdbx_strand_id
1 'polypeptide(L)'
;MNNRINKVVTSAAVMGASFMPVFAQADFVSDSKAALELKNYYFNRDYRESSGQNKREEWAQGFILNVESGFTEGTVGFGLDVVGMLGLKLDSSPDNSGTGLLARSSVAEPGAPSYARRAHDNYSKLGITGKARLAQSELRVGYMVPDLPTLQPNLSRLFPQSFSGTALTSKDIDNLTLSVGQLDQVKQRDSTHYEDMGLTSQYGAYKSSAKSDEFRYAGGDYKLTPTTVVTYQFAQLESLYQQHYLGLKNSFKWGPGTFKTDIRYFSASEDGAALAGKVDNRALSTRVGYGLNGHNLSGGYQQQYGATPFTYVDGTNTYLFTEYQLANFSQTNERVWHARYDYDFAVLGVPGLLFSTRYAKGDNAKVIGFNGEGREWERDLSLGYVVQSGTFKNVSLRWQNASATSNFARDTNENRVILGYSLALW
;
A
#
# COMPACT_ATOMS: atom_id res chain seq x y z
N MET A 1 -18.56 -17.95 46.81
CA MET A 1 -17.80 -17.93 48.07
C MET A 1 -16.34 -17.73 47.71
N ASN A 2 -15.78 -16.56 48.00
CA ASN A 2 -15.02 -16.30 49.23
C ASN A 2 -13.84 -17.28 49.37
N ASN A 3 -12.60 -16.82 49.14
CA ASN A 3 -11.79 -16.01 50.07
C ASN A 3 -11.31 -16.87 51.27
N ARG A 4 -10.06 -16.83 51.75
CA ARG A 4 -8.91 -15.94 51.50
C ARG A 4 -7.74 -16.35 52.43
N ILE A 5 -6.53 -15.82 52.21
CA ILE A 5 -5.59 -15.28 53.26
C ILE A 5 -5.01 -16.28 54.30
N ASN A 6 -3.75 -16.17 54.72
CA ASN A 6 -2.56 -15.41 54.28
C ASN A 6 -1.36 -15.87 55.11
N LYS A 7 -0.16 -15.88 54.50
CA LYS A 7 1.14 -15.52 55.12
C LYS A 7 1.58 -16.48 56.25
N VAL A 8 2.86 -16.67 56.57
CA VAL A 8 3.99 -15.75 56.80
C VAL A 8 5.25 -16.41 56.21
N VAL A 9 6.04 -15.88 55.26
CA VAL A 9 6.70 -14.55 55.07
C VAL A 9 7.92 -14.35 55.98
N THR A 10 9.16 -14.43 55.44
CA THR A 10 10.29 -13.43 55.36
C THR A 10 11.59 -14.09 55.86
N SER A 11 12.84 -13.75 55.52
CA SER A 11 13.52 -12.78 54.60
C SER A 11 14.68 -13.54 53.87
N ALA A 12 15.70 -13.00 53.17
CA ALA A 12 16.17 -11.66 52.78
C ALA A 12 16.83 -11.81 51.38
N ALA A 13 16.69 -10.94 50.37
CA ALA A 13 16.94 -9.49 50.29
C ALA A 13 18.46 -9.15 50.30
N VAL A 14 19.04 -8.23 49.50
CA VAL A 14 18.55 -7.24 48.49
C VAL A 14 19.85 -6.66 47.81
N MET A 15 19.95 -6.18 46.56
CA MET A 15 19.55 -4.87 45.98
C MET A 15 20.12 -4.83 44.53
N GLY A 16 19.59 -4.10 43.54
CA GLY A 16 18.42 -3.23 43.54
C GLY A 16 17.69 -3.26 42.19
N ALA A 17 16.38 -2.97 42.24
CA ALA A 17 15.47 -3.02 41.10
C ALA A 17 14.53 -1.82 41.13
N SER A 18 14.03 -1.43 39.95
CA SER A 18 12.80 -0.65 39.82
C SER A 18 11.70 -1.60 39.35
N PHE A 19 10.70 -1.83 40.19
CA PHE A 19 9.69 -2.87 40.00
C PHE A 19 8.60 -2.48 38.98
N MET A 20 8.11 -3.46 38.21
CA MET A 20 6.76 -3.43 37.63
C MET A 20 5.96 -4.65 38.13
N PRO A 21 4.65 -4.51 38.40
CA PRO A 21 3.84 -5.56 39.03
C PRO A 21 3.35 -6.63 38.03
N VAL A 22 3.39 -7.90 38.45
CA VAL A 22 3.05 -9.09 37.64
C VAL A 22 1.51 -9.33 37.58
N PHE A 23 0.73 -8.27 37.43
CA PHE A 23 -0.74 -8.34 37.35
C PHE A 23 -1.34 -7.63 36.12
N ALA A 24 -0.52 -7.03 35.25
CA ALA A 24 -0.98 -6.29 34.06
C ALA A 24 -0.97 -7.11 32.74
N GLN A 25 -0.87 -8.44 32.82
CA GLN A 25 -0.60 -9.31 31.65
C GLN A 25 -1.80 -10.06 31.09
N ALA A 26 -2.99 -9.96 31.68
CA ALA A 26 -4.20 -10.58 31.12
C ALA A 26 -4.46 -10.01 29.71
N ASP A 27 -4.98 -8.78 29.63
CA ASP A 27 -5.34 -8.13 28.36
C ASP A 27 -4.16 -8.03 27.35
N PHE A 28 -2.90 -7.91 27.80
CA PHE A 28 -1.75 -7.83 26.88
C PHE A 28 -1.48 -9.14 26.14
N VAL A 29 -1.64 -10.29 26.81
CA VAL A 29 -1.33 -11.62 26.26
C VAL A 29 -2.59 -12.35 25.78
N SER A 30 -3.72 -12.24 26.49
CA SER A 30 -4.99 -12.90 26.09
C SER A 30 -5.54 -12.35 24.79
N ASP A 31 -5.42 -11.04 24.58
CA ASP A 31 -5.91 -10.36 23.39
C ASP A 31 -4.81 -10.25 22.32
N SER A 32 -3.66 -10.90 22.54
CA SER A 32 -2.66 -11.05 21.50
C SER A 32 -3.12 -12.05 20.45
N LYS A 33 -2.68 -11.82 19.22
CA LYS A 33 -2.95 -12.68 18.06
C LYS A 33 -1.67 -12.82 17.26
N ALA A 34 -1.52 -13.96 16.58
CA ALA A 34 -0.46 -14.10 15.60
C ALA A 34 -0.92 -14.85 14.35
N ALA A 35 -0.41 -14.40 13.21
CA ALA A 35 -0.70 -14.99 11.91
C ALA A 35 0.58 -15.14 11.09
N LEU A 36 0.72 -16.29 10.44
CA LEU A 36 1.73 -16.54 9.42
C LEU A 36 1.07 -16.51 8.03
N GLU A 37 1.41 -15.51 7.24
CA GLU A 37 1.06 -15.45 5.82
C GLU A 37 2.14 -16.12 4.97
N LEU A 38 1.71 -17.01 4.08
CA LEU A 38 2.51 -17.62 3.04
C LEU A 38 2.10 -17.00 1.70
N LYS A 39 3.06 -16.45 0.95
CA LYS A 39 2.81 -15.90 -0.39
C LYS A 39 3.81 -16.46 -1.40
N ASN A 40 3.37 -17.40 -2.22
CA ASN A 40 4.12 -17.82 -3.40
C ASN A 40 3.75 -16.91 -4.57
N TYR A 41 4.73 -16.29 -5.23
CA TYR A 41 4.49 -15.25 -6.21
C TYR A 41 5.41 -15.45 -7.43
N TYR A 42 4.82 -15.88 -8.54
CA TYR A 42 5.44 -15.82 -9.87
C TYR A 42 5.02 -14.53 -10.58
N PHE A 43 6.00 -13.81 -11.11
CA PHE A 43 5.80 -12.56 -11.85
C PHE A 43 6.58 -12.63 -13.16
N ASN A 44 5.94 -12.27 -14.26
CA ASN A 44 6.57 -12.13 -15.57
C ASN A 44 6.02 -10.89 -16.28
N ARG A 45 6.90 -9.93 -16.58
CA ARG A 45 6.64 -8.76 -17.41
C ARG A 45 7.47 -8.87 -18.69
N ASP A 46 6.79 -8.87 -19.83
CA ASP A 46 7.35 -8.91 -21.18
C ASP A 46 7.23 -7.52 -21.81
N TYR A 47 8.31 -7.02 -22.41
CA TYR A 47 8.37 -5.75 -23.10
C TYR A 47 8.65 -6.01 -24.58
N ARG A 48 7.70 -5.66 -25.45
CA ARG A 48 7.66 -6.17 -26.83
C ARG A 48 8.71 -5.59 -27.78
N GLU A 49 9.36 -4.48 -27.40
CA GLU A 49 10.11 -3.66 -28.35
C GLU A 49 11.32 -2.91 -27.75
N SER A 50 12.14 -2.40 -28.67
CA SER A 50 13.36 -1.62 -28.42
C SER A 50 14.53 -2.39 -27.76
N SER A 51 15.65 -1.72 -27.59
CA SER A 51 16.85 -2.22 -26.93
C SER A 51 16.77 -2.02 -25.41
N GLY A 52 17.33 -2.96 -24.65
CA GLY A 52 17.35 -2.94 -23.19
C GLY A 52 16.88 -4.25 -22.58
N GLN A 53 16.40 -4.19 -21.33
CA GLN A 53 15.88 -5.36 -20.63
C GLN A 53 14.49 -5.73 -21.17
N ASN A 54 14.39 -6.76 -22.01
CA ASN A 54 13.12 -7.09 -22.67
C ASN A 54 12.18 -7.97 -21.85
N LYS A 55 12.65 -8.53 -20.73
CA LYS A 55 11.84 -9.35 -19.83
C LYS A 55 12.23 -9.10 -18.37
N ARG A 56 11.25 -9.15 -17.47
CA ARG A 56 11.46 -9.25 -16.02
C ARG A 56 10.64 -10.41 -15.48
N GLU A 57 11.31 -11.45 -14.99
CA GLU A 57 10.70 -12.71 -14.60
C GLU A 57 11.39 -13.24 -13.35
N GLU A 58 10.63 -13.37 -12.27
CA GLU A 58 11.12 -13.87 -10.99
C GLU A 58 10.02 -14.68 -10.29
N TRP A 59 10.42 -15.72 -9.58
CA TRP A 59 9.55 -16.53 -8.72
C TRP A 59 10.10 -16.52 -7.30
N ALA A 60 9.24 -16.20 -6.33
CA ALA A 60 9.63 -16.09 -4.93
C ALA A 60 8.60 -16.69 -3.98
N GLN A 61 9.09 -17.15 -2.82
CA GLN A 61 8.27 -17.52 -1.67
C GLN A 61 8.46 -16.48 -0.55
N GLY A 62 7.37 -15.91 -0.07
CA GLY A 62 7.35 -14.98 1.07
C GLY A 62 6.70 -15.62 2.29
N PHE A 63 7.24 -15.29 3.45
CA PHE A 63 6.68 -15.56 4.77
C PHE A 63 6.52 -14.22 5.49
N ILE A 64 5.34 -13.93 6.05
CA ILE A 64 5.09 -12.76 6.90
C ILE A 64 4.50 -13.26 8.21
N LEU A 65 5.27 -13.18 9.30
CA LEU A 65 4.80 -13.45 10.64
C LEU A 65 4.38 -12.12 11.28
N ASN A 66 3.08 -11.93 11.46
CA ASN A 66 2.52 -10.81 12.23
C ASN A 66 2.22 -11.29 13.65
N VAL A 67 2.70 -10.57 14.66
CA VAL A 67 2.38 -10.77 16.08
C VAL A 67 1.93 -9.42 16.63
N GLU A 68 0.69 -9.34 17.09
CA GLU A 68 0.14 -8.13 17.71
C GLU A 68 -0.23 -8.45 19.15
N SER A 69 0.26 -7.68 20.13
CA SER A 69 -0.22 -7.81 21.51
C SER A 69 -1.62 -7.23 21.66
N GLY A 70 -2.28 -7.54 22.77
CA GLY A 70 -3.35 -6.69 23.29
C GLY A 70 -2.82 -5.37 23.85
N PHE A 71 -3.57 -4.76 24.76
CA PHE A 71 -3.11 -3.59 25.52
C PHE A 71 -3.07 -3.95 27.01
N THR A 72 -2.10 -3.42 27.77
CA THR A 72 -2.10 -3.57 29.23
C THR A 72 -3.34 -2.93 29.87
N GLU A 73 -3.84 -3.52 30.96
CA GLU A 73 -4.88 -2.91 31.79
C GLU A 73 -4.47 -1.51 32.30
N GLY A 74 -5.42 -0.57 32.31
CA GLY A 74 -5.25 0.78 32.86
C GLY A 74 -5.92 1.88 32.04
N THR A 75 -5.85 3.13 32.53
CA THR A 75 -6.36 4.32 31.81
C THR A 75 -5.65 4.56 30.49
N VAL A 76 -4.33 4.31 30.46
CA VAL A 76 -3.52 4.26 29.25
C VAL A 76 -3.02 2.82 29.12
N GLY A 77 -3.49 2.12 28.09
CA GLY A 77 -3.03 0.77 27.78
C GLY A 77 -1.85 0.82 26.82
N PHE A 78 -0.83 -0.02 27.05
CA PHE A 78 0.35 -0.13 26.20
C PHE A 78 0.39 -1.47 25.48
N GLY A 79 0.92 -1.49 24.26
CA GLY A 79 1.04 -2.69 23.43
C GLY A 79 2.32 -2.67 22.59
N LEU A 80 2.64 -3.82 22.00
CA LEU A 80 3.77 -4.03 21.11
C LEU A 80 3.34 -4.93 19.94
N ASP A 81 3.54 -4.46 18.72
CA ASP A 81 3.38 -5.25 17.51
C ASP A 81 4.76 -5.56 16.90
N VAL A 82 4.91 -6.75 16.35
CA VAL A 82 6.12 -7.20 15.66
C VAL A 82 5.73 -7.85 14.34
N VAL A 83 6.45 -7.52 13.26
CA VAL A 83 6.35 -8.20 11.98
C VAL A 83 7.71 -8.71 11.51
N GLY A 84 7.81 -10.01 11.30
CA GLY A 84 8.97 -10.67 10.68
C GLY A 84 8.65 -11.05 9.24
N MET A 85 9.54 -10.76 8.31
CA MET A 85 9.39 -11.10 6.88
C MET A 85 10.63 -11.85 6.39
N LEU A 86 10.42 -12.96 5.67
CA LEU A 86 11.48 -13.73 5.01
C LEU A 86 11.07 -14.03 3.57
N GLY A 87 11.81 -13.51 2.60
CA GLY A 87 11.64 -13.78 1.17
C GLY A 87 12.74 -14.72 0.68
N LEU A 88 12.36 -15.77 -0.04
CA LEU A 88 13.25 -16.74 -0.68
C LEU A 88 13.08 -16.68 -2.19
N LYS A 89 14.19 -16.65 -2.93
CA LYS A 89 14.20 -16.83 -4.39
C LYS A 89 13.94 -18.29 -4.72
N LEU A 90 13.01 -18.53 -5.64
CA LEU A 90 12.78 -19.82 -6.29
C LEU A 90 13.36 -19.84 -7.71
N ASP A 91 13.16 -18.74 -8.45
CA ASP A 91 13.79 -18.50 -9.75
C ASP A 91 14.05 -17.01 -9.97
N SER A 92 15.22 -16.68 -10.53
CA SER A 92 15.60 -15.36 -11.06
C SER A 92 16.97 -15.46 -11.72
N SER A 93 17.16 -14.72 -12.80
CA SER A 93 18.46 -14.55 -13.50
C SER A 93 18.80 -13.06 -13.57
N PRO A 94 20.09 -12.67 -13.61
CA PRO A 94 20.48 -11.25 -13.63
C PRO A 94 19.75 -10.45 -14.72
N ASP A 95 19.67 -11.00 -15.94
CA ASP A 95 19.02 -10.38 -17.10
C ASP A 95 17.51 -10.18 -16.94
N ASN A 96 16.84 -11.06 -16.19
CA ASN A 96 15.39 -11.00 -15.95
C ASN A 96 15.01 -10.45 -14.56
N SER A 97 15.99 -9.98 -13.79
CA SER A 97 15.79 -9.46 -12.43
C SER A 97 15.03 -8.13 -12.36
N GLY A 98 14.58 -7.75 -11.16
CA GLY A 98 14.06 -6.40 -10.89
C GLY A 98 12.56 -6.27 -11.12
N THR A 99 11.82 -7.35 -10.89
CA THR A 99 10.36 -7.33 -10.76
C THR A 99 9.92 -6.52 -9.54
N GLY A 100 10.75 -6.49 -8.50
CA GLY A 100 10.43 -5.97 -7.17
C GLY A 100 9.90 -7.04 -6.20
N LEU A 101 10.02 -8.33 -6.53
CA LEU A 101 9.76 -9.45 -5.61
C LEU A 101 10.96 -9.77 -4.70
N LEU A 102 12.18 -9.50 -5.16
CA LEU A 102 13.43 -9.89 -4.51
C LEU A 102 14.37 -8.68 -4.41
N ALA A 103 15.08 -8.57 -3.28
CA ALA A 103 16.24 -7.70 -3.19
C ALA A 103 17.33 -8.16 -4.18
N ARG A 104 18.08 -7.22 -4.75
CA ARG A 104 19.14 -7.51 -5.72
C ARG A 104 20.37 -6.61 -5.54
N SER A 105 21.50 -7.06 -6.08
CA SER A 105 22.75 -6.31 -6.14
C SER A 105 22.55 -4.89 -6.65
N SER A 106 23.27 -3.93 -6.06
CA SER A 106 23.34 -2.55 -6.54
C SER A 106 24.15 -2.42 -7.83
N VAL A 107 25.09 -3.34 -8.08
CA VAL A 107 25.93 -3.41 -9.29
C VAL A 107 25.43 -4.48 -10.26
N ALA A 108 25.66 -4.24 -11.55
CA ALA A 108 25.45 -5.25 -12.60
C ALA A 108 26.52 -6.36 -12.53
N GLU A 109 26.22 -7.50 -13.15
CA GLU A 109 27.22 -8.55 -13.35
C GLU A 109 28.41 -8.04 -14.18
N PRO A 110 29.65 -8.47 -13.91
CA PRO A 110 30.83 -8.00 -14.65
C PRO A 110 30.71 -8.22 -16.16
N GLY A 111 30.84 -7.14 -16.93
CA GLY A 111 30.72 -7.16 -18.40
C GLY A 111 29.27 -7.22 -18.93
N ALA A 112 28.26 -7.25 -18.06
CA ALA A 112 26.84 -7.30 -18.46
C ALA A 112 26.20 -5.89 -18.53
N PRO A 113 25.04 -5.74 -19.18
CA PRO A 113 24.28 -4.50 -19.20
C PRO A 113 23.88 -4.01 -17.79
N SER A 114 23.69 -2.69 -17.62
CA SER A 114 23.44 -2.06 -16.31
C SER A 114 22.18 -2.54 -15.57
N TYR A 115 21.24 -3.18 -16.27
CA TYR A 115 20.04 -3.81 -15.73
C TYR A 115 20.27 -5.23 -15.21
N ALA A 116 21.31 -5.93 -15.68
CA ALA A 116 21.60 -7.32 -15.40
C ALA A 116 22.21 -7.48 -14.00
N ARG A 117 21.36 -7.51 -12.98
CA ARG A 117 21.75 -7.47 -11.55
C ARG A 117 21.25 -8.71 -10.82
N ARG A 118 22.13 -9.42 -10.13
CA ARG A 118 21.77 -10.66 -9.43
C ARG A 118 20.82 -10.42 -8.26
N ALA A 119 19.66 -11.08 -8.30
CA ALA A 119 18.76 -11.18 -7.16
C ALA A 119 19.35 -12.08 -6.07
N HIS A 120 19.25 -11.65 -4.81
CA HIS A 120 19.73 -12.41 -3.65
C HIS A 120 18.91 -13.68 -3.45
N ASP A 121 19.52 -14.73 -2.88
CA ASP A 121 18.84 -16.01 -2.64
C ASP A 121 17.76 -15.91 -1.56
N ASN A 122 17.96 -15.00 -0.61
CA ASN A 122 16.96 -14.61 0.38
C ASN A 122 17.14 -13.15 0.81
N TYR A 123 16.09 -12.59 1.43
CA TYR A 123 16.16 -11.30 2.14
C TYR A 123 15.11 -11.27 3.25
N SER A 124 15.39 -10.52 4.33
CA SER A 124 14.50 -10.46 5.50
C SER A 124 14.24 -9.02 5.94
N LYS A 125 13.06 -8.79 6.55
CA LYS A 125 12.73 -7.53 7.22
C LYS A 125 12.21 -7.82 8.63
N LEU A 126 12.50 -6.90 9.55
CA LEU A 126 11.87 -6.83 10.86
C LEU A 126 11.23 -5.45 11.00
N GLY A 127 10.02 -5.42 11.54
CA GLY A 127 9.31 -4.22 11.98
C GLY A 127 8.84 -4.40 13.41
N ILE A 128 8.94 -3.34 14.22
CA ILE A 128 8.47 -3.30 15.60
C ILE A 128 7.70 -2.00 15.77
N THR A 129 6.53 -2.06 16.39
CA THR A 129 5.67 -0.90 16.63
C THR A 129 5.27 -0.88 18.11
N GLY A 130 5.68 0.14 18.84
CA GLY A 130 5.09 0.45 20.14
C GLY A 130 3.72 1.11 19.93
N LYS A 131 2.70 0.69 20.69
CA LYS A 131 1.37 1.31 20.65
C LYS A 131 0.88 1.69 22.04
N ALA A 132 0.14 2.79 22.14
CA ALA A 132 -0.50 3.25 23.36
C ALA A 132 -1.93 3.71 23.06
N ARG A 133 -2.89 3.36 23.92
CA ARG A 133 -4.31 3.67 23.74
C ARG A 133 -4.88 4.38 24.97
N LEU A 134 -5.58 5.48 24.73
CA LEU A 134 -6.37 6.22 25.71
C LEU A 134 -7.74 6.47 25.10
N ALA A 135 -8.81 6.01 25.77
CA ALA A 135 -10.17 6.03 25.22
C ALA A 135 -10.24 5.43 23.79
N GLN A 136 -10.70 6.19 22.78
CA GLN A 136 -10.73 5.78 21.37
C GLN A 136 -9.59 6.39 20.53
N SER A 137 -8.54 6.88 21.19
CA SER A 137 -7.30 7.35 20.57
C SER A 137 -6.18 6.30 20.68
N GLU A 138 -5.50 6.03 19.57
CA GLU A 138 -4.33 5.14 19.49
C GLU A 138 -3.13 5.88 18.91
N LEU A 139 -2.04 5.90 19.68
CA LEU A 139 -0.70 6.34 19.27
C LEU A 139 0.11 5.10 18.86
N ARG A 140 0.82 5.17 17.73
CA ARG A 140 1.73 4.14 17.20
C ARG A 140 3.08 4.76 16.89
N VAL A 141 4.18 4.11 17.29
CA VAL A 141 5.56 4.57 17.09
C VAL A 141 6.42 3.42 16.56
N GLY A 142 7.24 3.66 15.54
CA GLY A 142 8.11 2.67 14.92
C GLY A 142 7.60 2.24 13.53
N TYR A 143 7.65 0.94 13.23
CA TYR A 143 7.23 0.39 11.94
C TYR A 143 5.74 0.66 11.67
N MET A 144 5.40 1.00 10.43
CA MET A 144 4.01 1.08 9.97
C MET A 144 3.85 0.90 8.46
N VAL A 145 2.63 0.50 8.06
CA VAL A 145 2.16 0.50 6.68
C VAL A 145 0.91 1.41 6.66
N PRO A 146 1.09 2.74 6.53
CA PRO A 146 -0.01 3.70 6.64
C PRO A 146 -0.98 3.58 5.46
N ASP A 147 -2.28 3.76 5.68
CA ASP A 147 -3.29 3.83 4.61
C ASP A 147 -3.86 5.26 4.56
N LEU A 148 -3.20 6.13 3.80
CA LEU A 148 -3.51 7.56 3.73
C LEU A 148 -3.82 7.96 2.28
N PRO A 149 -4.85 8.79 2.03
CA PRO A 149 -5.10 9.32 0.69
C PRO A 149 -3.90 9.98 0.01
N THR A 150 -3.02 10.66 0.74
CA THR A 150 -1.80 11.30 0.22
C THR A 150 -0.57 10.39 0.18
N LEU A 151 -0.64 9.17 0.76
CA LEU A 151 0.46 8.22 0.80
C LEU A 151 -0.07 6.78 0.88
N GLN A 152 0.07 6.03 -0.22
CA GLN A 152 -0.42 4.65 -0.38
C GLN A 152 0.77 3.69 -0.57
N PRO A 153 1.25 3.01 0.48
CA PRO A 153 2.40 2.10 0.38
C PRO A 153 2.16 0.99 -0.64
N ASN A 154 3.18 0.66 -1.41
CA ASN A 154 3.04 -0.34 -2.47
C ASN A 154 2.98 -1.77 -1.90
N LEU A 155 1.79 -2.37 -1.96
CA LEU A 155 1.51 -3.74 -1.50
C LEU A 155 1.56 -4.79 -2.63
N SER A 156 1.93 -4.40 -3.85
CA SER A 156 1.71 -5.19 -5.07
C SER A 156 2.78 -6.26 -5.36
N ARG A 157 3.66 -6.55 -4.39
CA ARG A 157 4.80 -7.47 -4.50
C ARG A 157 4.83 -8.48 -3.34
N LEU A 158 6.00 -9.08 -3.08
CA LEU A 158 6.16 -10.09 -2.05
C LEU A 158 5.86 -9.52 -0.65
N PHE A 159 6.55 -8.43 -0.30
CA PHE A 159 6.35 -7.67 0.94
C PHE A 159 5.83 -6.26 0.67
N PRO A 160 5.16 -5.64 1.66
CA PRO A 160 4.80 -4.23 1.58
C PRO A 160 6.05 -3.34 1.50
N GLN A 161 5.88 -2.18 0.87
CA GLN A 161 6.61 -0.98 1.25
C GLN A 161 6.12 -0.55 2.65
N SER A 162 7.04 -0.09 3.49
CA SER A 162 6.76 0.23 4.89
C SER A 162 7.53 1.47 5.31
N PHE A 163 7.09 2.11 6.40
CA PHE A 163 7.67 3.34 6.91
C PHE A 163 8.07 3.17 8.38
N SER A 164 8.90 4.07 8.88
CA SER A 164 9.08 4.33 10.32
C SER A 164 8.49 5.70 10.63
N GLY A 165 7.91 5.88 11.82
CA GLY A 165 7.32 7.16 12.20
C GLY A 165 6.59 7.14 13.53
N THR A 166 5.80 8.21 13.74
CA THR A 166 4.82 8.35 14.82
C THR A 166 3.46 8.75 14.23
N ALA A 167 2.41 8.02 14.58
CA ALA A 167 1.05 8.24 14.10
C ALA A 167 0.06 8.22 15.27
N LEU A 168 -0.87 9.18 15.31
CA LEU A 168 -1.99 9.26 16.24
C LEU A 168 -3.30 9.24 15.45
N THR A 169 -4.17 8.31 15.77
CA THR A 169 -5.55 8.25 15.25
C THR A 169 -6.53 8.37 16.42
N SER A 170 -7.49 9.29 16.33
CA SER A 170 -8.53 9.51 17.35
C SER A 170 -9.93 9.29 16.75
N LYS A 171 -10.81 8.67 17.53
CA LYS A 171 -12.24 8.51 17.23
C LYS A 171 -13.14 9.03 18.36
N ASP A 172 -12.59 9.80 19.29
CA ASP A 172 -13.31 10.30 20.49
C ASP A 172 -14.37 11.38 20.18
N ILE A 173 -14.53 11.76 18.91
CA ILE A 173 -15.57 12.69 18.42
C ILE A 173 -16.54 11.91 17.52
N ASP A 174 -17.82 11.92 17.86
CA ASP A 174 -18.85 11.24 17.08
C ASP A 174 -18.81 11.57 15.59
N ASN A 175 -18.89 10.53 14.76
CA ASN A 175 -18.81 10.59 13.29
C ASN A 175 -17.49 11.12 12.70
N LEU A 176 -16.45 11.39 13.50
CA LEU A 176 -15.17 11.92 13.04
C LEU A 176 -14.01 10.99 13.44
N THR A 177 -13.24 10.54 12.45
CA THR A 177 -11.90 9.96 12.69
C THR A 177 -10.85 11.02 12.35
N LEU A 178 -10.03 11.41 13.32
CA LEU A 178 -8.88 12.30 13.11
C LEU A 178 -7.60 11.48 13.01
N SER A 179 -6.70 11.88 12.13
CA SER A 179 -5.38 11.25 11.95
C SER A 179 -4.30 12.31 11.78
N VAL A 180 -3.23 12.22 12.58
CA VAL A 180 -2.05 13.10 12.51
C VAL A 180 -0.79 12.25 12.68
N GLY A 181 0.30 12.62 12.02
CA GLY A 181 1.56 11.90 12.20
C GLY A 181 2.74 12.51 11.45
N GLN A 182 3.91 11.95 11.74
CA GLN A 182 5.14 12.13 10.97
C GLN A 182 5.68 10.75 10.63
N LEU A 183 6.07 10.55 9.38
CA LEU A 183 6.91 9.43 8.94
C LEU A 183 8.31 9.97 8.71
N ASP A 184 9.31 9.20 9.12
CA ASP A 184 10.70 9.64 9.14
C ASP A 184 11.49 8.98 7.99
N GLN A 185 11.28 7.68 7.74
CA GLN A 185 11.99 6.95 6.68
C GLN A 185 11.10 5.92 6.00
N VAL A 186 11.45 5.57 4.75
CA VAL A 186 10.79 4.53 3.95
C VAL A 186 11.69 3.32 3.79
N LYS A 187 11.09 2.12 3.74
CA LYS A 187 11.73 0.85 3.41
C LYS A 187 10.98 0.23 2.26
N GLN A 188 11.63 0.20 1.10
CA GLN A 188 11.05 -0.29 -0.15
C GLN A 188 10.65 -1.78 -0.05
N ARG A 189 9.66 -2.17 -0.86
CA ARG A 189 9.12 -3.55 -0.94
C ARG A 189 10.19 -4.63 -1.15
N ASP A 190 11.24 -4.29 -1.89
CA ASP A 190 12.42 -5.09 -2.26
C ASP A 190 13.73 -4.64 -1.56
N SER A 191 13.65 -3.85 -0.48
CA SER A 191 14.81 -3.47 0.36
C SER A 191 14.70 -3.96 1.80
N THR A 192 15.85 -4.09 2.47
CA THR A 192 16.00 -4.46 3.88
C THR A 192 16.25 -3.26 4.80
N HIS A 193 16.84 -2.18 4.28
CA HIS A 193 17.18 -0.96 5.01
C HIS A 193 16.11 0.13 4.87
N TYR A 194 16.12 1.06 5.82
CA TYR A 194 15.39 2.32 5.70
C TYR A 194 16.23 3.35 4.92
N GLU A 195 15.56 4.21 4.17
CA GLU A 195 16.13 5.33 3.41
C GLU A 195 15.22 6.56 3.54
N ASP A 196 15.77 7.73 3.29
CA ASP A 196 15.01 8.98 3.31
C ASP A 196 14.06 9.04 2.10
N MET A 197 12.93 9.71 2.28
CA MET A 197 11.86 9.76 1.28
C MET A 197 12.21 10.76 0.17
N GLY A 198 11.87 10.42 -1.06
CA GLY A 198 11.93 11.32 -2.20
C GLY A 198 10.64 11.25 -3.01
N LEU A 199 10.56 12.01 -4.10
CA LEU A 199 9.46 11.89 -5.06
C LEU A 199 9.75 10.82 -6.10
N THR A 200 8.69 10.21 -6.65
CA THR A 200 8.85 9.38 -7.85
C THR A 200 9.51 10.21 -8.96
N SER A 201 10.40 9.62 -9.77
CA SER A 201 11.11 10.33 -10.84
C SER A 201 10.74 9.78 -12.22
N GLN A 202 9.44 9.52 -12.45
CA GLN A 202 8.94 9.12 -13.77
C GLN A 202 9.37 10.14 -14.83
N TYR A 203 10.01 9.68 -15.90
CA TYR A 203 10.56 10.49 -16.99
C TYR A 203 11.46 11.68 -16.53
N GLY A 204 12.05 11.61 -15.33
CA GLY A 204 12.85 12.68 -14.76
C GLY A 204 12.07 13.90 -14.27
N ALA A 205 10.76 13.77 -14.01
CA ALA A 205 9.89 14.88 -13.61
C ALA A 205 10.30 15.61 -12.33
N TYR A 206 10.93 14.90 -11.40
CA TYR A 206 11.43 15.43 -10.12
C TYR A 206 12.86 14.95 -9.89
N LYS A 207 13.70 15.75 -9.23
CA LYS A 207 15.10 15.39 -8.96
C LYS A 207 15.17 14.20 -7.99
N SER A 208 15.66 13.05 -8.46
CA SER A 208 15.79 11.82 -7.65
C SER A 208 16.76 11.94 -6.47
N SER A 209 17.66 12.94 -6.49
CA SER A 209 18.56 13.29 -5.39
C SER A 209 17.92 14.16 -4.31
N ALA A 210 16.71 14.69 -4.53
CA ALA A 210 15.98 15.41 -3.50
C ALA A 210 15.37 14.41 -2.52
N LYS A 211 15.74 14.55 -1.25
CA LYS A 211 15.38 13.65 -0.17
C LYS A 211 15.00 14.44 1.08
N SER A 212 14.12 13.87 1.90
CA SER A 212 13.68 14.40 3.18
C SER A 212 13.27 13.26 4.11
N ASP A 213 13.56 13.41 5.39
CA ASP A 213 13.22 12.52 6.50
C ASP A 213 12.03 13.05 7.33
N GLU A 214 11.24 13.98 6.78
CA GLU A 214 10.07 14.53 7.47
C GLU A 214 8.82 14.54 6.55
N PHE A 215 8.07 13.43 6.54
CA PHE A 215 6.73 13.39 5.93
C PHE A 215 5.66 13.62 7.01
N ARG A 216 5.08 14.82 7.07
CA ARG A 216 4.04 15.19 8.04
C ARG A 216 2.66 15.11 7.41
N TYR A 217 1.66 14.67 8.16
CA TYR A 217 0.27 14.69 7.70
C TYR A 217 -0.72 14.99 8.83
N ALA A 218 -1.84 15.61 8.47
CA ALA A 218 -2.98 15.85 9.36
C ALA A 218 -4.28 15.83 8.55
N GLY A 219 -5.32 15.18 9.07
CA GLY A 219 -6.61 15.08 8.37
C GLY A 219 -7.69 14.40 9.18
N GLY A 220 -8.83 14.17 8.53
CA GLY A 220 -9.91 13.38 9.10
C GLY A 220 -10.98 12.95 8.12
N ASP A 221 -11.65 11.87 8.48
CA ASP A 221 -12.83 11.30 7.83
C ASP A 221 -14.07 11.69 8.64
N TYR A 222 -14.96 12.50 8.05
CA TYR A 222 -16.23 12.88 8.63
C TYR A 222 -17.40 12.14 7.96
N LYS A 223 -18.12 11.34 8.75
CA LYS A 223 -19.31 10.61 8.34
C LYS A 223 -20.52 11.56 8.33
N LEU A 224 -20.63 12.34 7.26
CA LEU A 224 -21.70 13.31 7.02
C LEU A 224 -23.11 12.69 7.07
N THR A 225 -23.27 11.44 6.64
CA THR A 225 -24.51 10.65 6.76
C THR A 225 -24.16 9.17 7.01
N PRO A 226 -25.13 8.29 7.32
CA PRO A 226 -24.90 6.84 7.38
C PRO A 226 -24.27 6.23 6.12
N THR A 227 -24.41 6.89 4.96
CA THR A 227 -23.96 6.42 3.64
C THR A 227 -22.90 7.30 2.96
N THR A 228 -22.56 8.46 3.55
CA THR A 228 -21.64 9.46 2.97
C THR A 228 -20.52 9.80 3.94
N VAL A 229 -19.28 9.72 3.47
CA VAL A 229 -18.07 10.17 4.16
C VAL A 229 -17.41 11.27 3.33
N VAL A 230 -17.01 12.35 3.99
CA VAL A 230 -16.16 13.40 3.43
C VAL A 230 -14.82 13.32 4.12
N THR A 231 -13.73 13.32 3.36
CA THR A 231 -12.36 13.26 3.86
C THR A 231 -11.62 14.54 3.51
N TYR A 232 -10.84 15.07 4.45
CA TYR A 232 -9.80 16.05 4.15
C TYR A 232 -8.47 15.57 4.72
N GLN A 233 -7.39 15.74 3.98
CA GLN A 233 -6.03 15.47 4.46
C GLN A 233 -5.05 16.47 3.86
N PHE A 234 -4.21 17.05 4.73
CA PHE A 234 -2.98 17.72 4.36
C PHE A 234 -1.81 16.76 4.56
N ALA A 235 -0.83 16.80 3.67
CA ALA A 235 0.48 16.21 3.88
C ALA A 235 1.60 17.06 3.29
N GLN A 236 2.79 16.93 3.84
CA GLN A 236 4.00 17.65 3.50
C GLN A 236 5.17 16.67 3.52
N LEU A 237 6.04 16.69 2.52
CA LEU A 237 7.39 16.15 2.63
C LEU A 237 8.33 17.34 2.62
N GLU A 238 8.91 17.62 3.79
CA GLU A 238 9.59 18.88 4.10
C GLU A 238 10.59 19.29 3.02
N SER A 239 10.47 20.54 2.55
CA SER A 239 11.31 21.14 1.50
C SER A 239 11.26 20.46 0.12
N LEU A 240 10.34 19.52 -0.12
CA LEU A 240 10.09 18.88 -1.42
C LEU A 240 8.71 19.26 -1.98
N TYR A 241 7.63 18.95 -1.26
CA TYR A 241 6.26 19.27 -1.68
C TYR A 241 5.26 19.27 -0.51
N GLN A 242 4.13 19.94 -0.73
CA GLN A 242 2.93 19.79 0.08
C GLN A 242 1.73 19.41 -0.79
N GLN A 243 0.75 18.72 -0.21
CA GLN A 243 -0.43 18.22 -0.91
C GLN A 243 -1.67 18.27 -0.01
N HIS A 244 -2.75 18.82 -0.56
CA HIS A 244 -4.09 18.73 -0.01
C HIS A 244 -4.89 17.67 -0.77
N TYR A 245 -5.64 16.86 -0.03
CA TYR A 245 -6.62 15.91 -0.54
C TYR A 245 -8.02 16.24 -0.02
N LEU A 246 -9.00 16.20 -0.92
CA LEU A 246 -10.43 16.23 -0.61
C LEU A 246 -11.11 15.01 -1.22
N GLY A 247 -11.84 14.27 -0.39
CA GLY A 247 -12.56 13.06 -0.78
C GLY A 247 -14.04 13.16 -0.48
N LEU A 248 -14.88 12.61 -1.37
CA LEU A 248 -16.27 12.30 -1.08
C LEU A 248 -16.56 10.87 -1.50
N LYS A 249 -16.94 10.03 -0.54
CA LYS A 249 -17.36 8.64 -0.75
C LYS A 249 -18.82 8.49 -0.34
N ASN A 250 -19.61 7.87 -1.20
CA ASN A 250 -21.04 7.66 -0.99
C ASN A 250 -21.48 6.29 -1.51
N SER A 251 -22.33 5.58 -0.76
CA SER A 251 -22.83 4.25 -1.10
C SER A 251 -24.24 4.02 -0.54
N PHE A 252 -25.26 4.00 -1.40
CA PHE A 252 -26.67 3.85 -0.99
C PHE A 252 -27.43 2.85 -1.87
N LYS A 253 -28.59 2.39 -1.38
CA LYS A 253 -29.49 1.50 -2.13
C LYS A 253 -30.27 2.29 -3.19
N TRP A 254 -30.28 1.78 -4.42
CA TRP A 254 -31.05 2.37 -5.52
C TRP A 254 -31.72 1.26 -6.34
N GLY A 255 -33.04 1.17 -6.22
CA GLY A 255 -33.80 0.01 -6.71
C GLY A 255 -33.31 -1.29 -6.04
N PRO A 256 -33.14 -2.39 -6.79
CA PRO A 256 -32.66 -3.66 -6.24
C PRO A 256 -31.15 -3.66 -5.92
N GLY A 257 -30.40 -2.69 -6.45
CA GLY A 257 -28.94 -2.64 -6.36
C GLY A 257 -28.39 -1.61 -5.37
N THR A 258 -27.07 -1.40 -5.44
CA THR A 258 -26.34 -0.42 -4.64
C THR A 258 -25.58 0.51 -5.58
N PHE A 259 -25.87 1.81 -5.51
CA PHE A 259 -25.15 2.85 -6.24
C PHE A 259 -24.00 3.38 -5.38
N LYS A 260 -22.85 3.66 -6.00
CA LYS A 260 -21.63 4.14 -5.35
C LYS A 260 -21.00 5.30 -6.12
N THR A 261 -20.52 6.30 -5.39
CA THR A 261 -19.73 7.41 -5.91
C THR A 261 -18.49 7.61 -5.03
N ASP A 262 -17.33 7.79 -5.65
CA ASP A 262 -16.05 8.11 -4.99
C ASP A 262 -15.37 9.20 -5.83
N ILE A 263 -15.26 10.41 -5.27
CA ILE A 263 -14.66 11.60 -5.89
C ILE A 263 -13.43 11.97 -5.08
N ARG A 264 -12.31 12.19 -5.77
CA ARG A 264 -11.00 12.45 -5.20
C ARG A 264 -10.40 13.66 -5.88
N TYR A 265 -10.07 14.67 -5.10
CA TYR A 265 -9.38 15.87 -5.57
C TYR A 265 -8.08 16.04 -4.82
N PHE A 266 -7.01 16.32 -5.55
CA PHE A 266 -5.68 16.60 -5.01
C PHE A 266 -5.20 17.95 -5.51
N SER A 267 -4.45 18.67 -4.68
CA SER A 267 -3.72 19.87 -5.05
C SER A 267 -2.34 19.83 -4.40
N ALA A 268 -1.29 19.71 -5.21
CA ALA A 268 0.10 19.67 -4.78
C ALA A 268 0.86 20.91 -5.26
N SER A 269 1.67 21.49 -4.37
CA SER A 269 2.60 22.58 -4.67
C SER A 269 4.00 22.24 -4.15
N GLU A 270 4.98 23.03 -4.58
CA GLU A 270 6.29 23.04 -3.93
C GLU A 270 6.17 23.49 -2.46
N ASP A 271 7.17 23.09 -1.68
CA ASP A 271 7.30 23.36 -0.24
C ASP A 271 8.75 23.73 0.10
N GLY A 272 8.92 24.53 1.16
CA GLY A 272 10.22 24.95 1.69
C GLY A 272 11.22 25.38 0.62
N ALA A 273 12.37 24.70 0.58
CA ALA A 273 13.45 24.98 -0.38
C ALA A 273 13.21 24.43 -1.82
N ALA A 274 12.07 23.80 -2.10
CA ALA A 274 11.70 23.22 -3.39
C ALA A 274 12.79 22.32 -4.02
N LEU A 275 13.43 21.48 -3.19
CA LEU A 275 14.62 20.71 -3.57
C LEU A 275 14.37 19.80 -4.78
N ALA A 276 13.16 19.22 -4.87
CA ALA A 276 12.71 18.37 -5.97
C ALA A 276 12.61 19.09 -7.33
N GLY A 277 12.60 20.43 -7.34
CA GLY A 277 12.21 21.25 -8.49
C GLY A 277 10.79 21.79 -8.34
N LYS A 278 10.22 22.32 -9.43
CA LYS A 278 8.86 22.84 -9.45
C LYS A 278 7.86 21.73 -9.12
N VAL A 279 6.86 22.02 -8.28
CA VAL A 279 5.66 21.18 -8.08
C VAL A 279 4.42 22.05 -8.25
N ASP A 280 3.59 21.73 -9.24
CA ASP A 280 2.36 22.43 -9.59
C ASP A 280 1.44 21.43 -10.30
N ASN A 281 0.67 20.70 -9.49
CA ASN A 281 -0.27 19.69 -9.96
C ASN A 281 -1.59 19.81 -9.19
N ARG A 282 -2.71 19.65 -9.89
CA ARG A 282 -3.97 19.23 -9.29
C ARG A 282 -4.50 18.02 -10.04
N ALA A 283 -5.14 17.11 -9.34
CA ALA A 283 -5.76 15.95 -9.94
C ALA A 283 -7.22 15.82 -9.50
N LEU A 284 -8.11 15.61 -10.47
CA LEU A 284 -9.46 15.12 -10.21
C LEU A 284 -9.50 13.65 -10.64
N SER A 285 -9.95 12.75 -9.77
CA SER A 285 -10.18 11.35 -10.09
C SER A 285 -11.56 10.95 -9.58
N THR A 286 -12.40 10.39 -10.45
CA THR A 286 -13.81 10.08 -10.14
C THR A 286 -14.15 8.65 -10.50
N ARG A 287 -15.05 8.04 -9.73
CA ARG A 287 -15.67 6.77 -10.06
C ARG A 287 -17.11 6.73 -9.59
N VAL A 288 -18.02 6.36 -10.49
CA VAL A 288 -19.40 5.96 -10.21
C VAL A 288 -19.56 4.47 -10.50
N GLY A 289 -20.50 3.81 -9.83
CA GLY A 289 -20.77 2.40 -10.09
C GLY A 289 -22.08 1.90 -9.52
N TYR A 290 -22.55 0.78 -10.08
CA TYR A 290 -23.79 0.11 -9.69
C TYR A 290 -23.56 -1.39 -9.52
N GLY A 291 -23.92 -1.90 -8.34
CA GLY A 291 -23.82 -3.32 -7.98
C GLY A 291 -25.18 -3.99 -7.84
N LEU A 292 -25.38 -5.12 -8.52
CA LEU A 292 -26.61 -5.92 -8.50
C LEU A 292 -26.28 -7.40 -8.77
N ASN A 293 -26.78 -8.31 -7.93
CA ASN A 293 -26.70 -9.77 -8.13
C ASN A 293 -25.30 -10.28 -8.54
N GLY A 294 -24.27 -9.96 -7.75
CA GLY A 294 -22.88 -10.34 -8.01
C GLY A 294 -22.16 -9.48 -9.05
N HIS A 295 -22.87 -8.83 -9.96
CA HIS A 295 -22.30 -7.87 -10.92
C HIS A 295 -22.01 -6.53 -10.24
N ASN A 296 -20.88 -5.91 -10.59
CA ASN A 296 -20.57 -4.52 -10.27
C ASN A 296 -19.95 -3.86 -11.51
N LEU A 297 -20.70 -2.95 -12.15
CA LEU A 297 -20.20 -2.12 -13.25
C LEU A 297 -19.85 -0.74 -12.70
N SER A 298 -18.66 -0.24 -13.02
CA SER A 298 -18.19 1.07 -12.60
C SER A 298 -17.30 1.72 -13.65
N GLY A 299 -17.10 3.02 -13.52
CA GLY A 299 -16.21 3.78 -14.38
C GLY A 299 -16.18 5.25 -13.96
N GLY A 300 -15.41 6.05 -14.68
CA GLY A 300 -15.36 7.48 -14.43
C GLY A 300 -14.27 8.17 -15.23
N TYR A 301 -13.98 9.39 -14.81
CA TYR A 301 -13.03 10.28 -15.45
C TYR A 301 -11.95 10.70 -14.47
N GLN A 302 -10.75 10.94 -15.00
CA GLN A 302 -9.64 11.53 -14.29
C GLN A 302 -8.95 12.57 -15.18
N GLN A 303 -8.44 13.62 -14.55
CA GLN A 303 -7.60 14.59 -15.23
C GLN A 303 -6.54 15.18 -14.30
N GLN A 304 -5.34 15.29 -14.85
CA GLN A 304 -4.22 16.04 -14.29
C GLN A 304 -4.27 17.49 -14.81
N TYR A 305 -3.95 18.46 -13.96
CA TYR A 305 -3.92 19.88 -14.26
C TYR A 305 -2.65 20.51 -13.68
N GLY A 306 -2.15 21.58 -14.31
CA GLY A 306 -0.95 22.31 -13.84
C GLY A 306 0.25 22.08 -14.76
N ALA A 307 1.43 22.44 -14.26
CA ALA A 307 2.69 22.33 -15.01
C ALA A 307 3.45 21.01 -14.79
N THR A 308 3.09 20.22 -13.76
CA THR A 308 3.82 18.99 -13.37
C THR A 308 2.90 17.77 -13.31
N PRO A 309 3.44 16.54 -13.40
CA PRO A 309 2.65 15.32 -13.25
C PRO A 309 2.15 15.17 -11.80
N PHE A 310 1.38 14.11 -11.53
CA PHE A 310 0.92 13.81 -10.18
C PHE A 310 2.09 13.59 -9.22
N THR A 311 2.06 14.26 -8.08
CA THR A 311 3.16 14.25 -7.11
C THR A 311 2.90 13.24 -6.00
N TYR A 312 3.81 12.29 -5.81
CA TYR A 312 3.74 11.26 -4.78
C TYR A 312 5.12 10.72 -4.39
N VAL A 313 5.23 10.20 -3.17
CA VAL A 313 6.46 9.63 -2.59
C VAL A 313 6.94 8.42 -3.38
N ASP A 314 8.25 8.32 -3.60
CA ASP A 314 8.84 7.27 -4.42
C ASP A 314 8.53 5.85 -3.91
N GLY A 315 8.38 4.93 -4.85
CA GLY A 315 7.99 3.54 -4.59
C GLY A 315 6.53 3.32 -4.17
N THR A 316 5.80 4.36 -3.73
CA THR A 316 4.38 4.28 -3.36
C THR A 316 3.47 4.14 -4.59
N ASN A 317 2.21 3.77 -4.37
CA ASN A 317 1.15 3.81 -5.38
C ASN A 317 0.47 5.19 -5.35
N THR A 318 -0.23 5.58 -6.41
CA THR A 318 -1.15 6.73 -6.35
C THR A 318 -2.51 6.31 -5.75
N TYR A 319 -3.22 7.25 -5.13
CA TYR A 319 -4.61 7.04 -4.68
C TYR A 319 -5.64 7.41 -5.76
N LEU A 320 -5.25 7.29 -7.04
CA LEU A 320 -6.05 7.55 -8.23
C LEU A 320 -6.79 6.26 -8.65
N PHE A 321 -7.98 6.35 -9.27
CA PHE A 321 -8.67 5.12 -9.73
C PHE A 321 -7.96 4.42 -10.88
N THR A 322 -7.11 5.15 -11.59
CA THR A 322 -6.30 4.70 -12.72
C THR A 322 -4.95 4.13 -12.29
N GLU A 323 -4.68 3.96 -10.99
CA GLU A 323 -3.57 3.15 -10.49
C GLU A 323 -3.78 1.69 -10.94
N TYR A 324 -3.24 1.37 -12.12
CA TYR A 324 -3.42 0.10 -12.81
C TYR A 324 -2.23 -0.83 -12.54
N GLN A 325 -2.04 -1.90 -13.31
CA GLN A 325 -1.01 -2.88 -13.01
C GLN A 325 0.36 -2.46 -13.57
N LEU A 326 0.37 -1.66 -14.63
CA LEU A 326 1.53 -1.20 -15.40
C LEU A 326 1.67 0.34 -15.39
N ALA A 327 0.57 1.07 -15.54
CA ALA A 327 0.48 2.53 -15.59
C ALA A 327 -0.41 3.10 -14.48
N ASN A 328 -0.29 4.41 -14.25
CA ASN A 328 -1.09 5.19 -13.30
C ASN A 328 -1.81 6.39 -13.93
N PHE A 329 -1.58 6.67 -15.22
CA PHE A 329 -2.18 7.75 -16.01
C PHE A 329 -2.10 9.12 -15.30
N SER A 330 -0.88 9.44 -14.87
CA SER A 330 -0.59 10.55 -13.97
C SER A 330 0.31 11.64 -14.58
N GLN A 331 0.44 11.68 -15.91
CA GLN A 331 1.30 12.64 -16.61
C GLN A 331 0.69 14.05 -16.67
N THR A 332 1.51 15.08 -16.90
CA THR A 332 1.07 16.48 -16.93
C THR A 332 -0.04 16.69 -17.98
N ASN A 333 -1.16 17.30 -17.61
CA ASN A 333 -2.36 17.52 -18.44
C ASN A 333 -3.09 16.27 -18.95
N GLU A 334 -2.70 15.07 -18.53
CA GLU A 334 -3.31 13.83 -18.97
C GLU A 334 -4.79 13.74 -18.57
N ARG A 335 -5.62 13.29 -19.52
CA ARG A 335 -7.07 13.05 -19.35
C ARG A 335 -7.33 11.57 -19.55
N VAL A 336 -8.12 10.97 -18.68
CA VAL A 336 -8.33 9.52 -18.64
C VAL A 336 -9.80 9.23 -18.45
N TRP A 337 -10.36 8.36 -19.29
CA TRP A 337 -11.59 7.66 -18.92
C TRP A 337 -11.24 6.22 -18.55
N HIS A 338 -11.96 5.68 -17.57
CA HIS A 338 -11.78 4.31 -17.13
C HIS A 338 -13.11 3.60 -16.90
N ALA A 339 -13.10 2.29 -17.11
CA ALA A 339 -14.23 1.40 -16.90
C ALA A 339 -13.75 0.12 -16.21
N ARG A 340 -14.58 -0.45 -15.34
CA ARG A 340 -14.30 -1.65 -14.57
C ARG A 340 -15.57 -2.46 -14.38
N TYR A 341 -15.47 -3.76 -14.59
CA TYR A 341 -16.50 -4.73 -14.27
C TYR A 341 -15.94 -5.78 -13.31
N ASP A 342 -16.65 -6.03 -12.21
CA ASP A 342 -16.38 -7.10 -11.27
C ASP A 342 -17.56 -8.08 -11.23
N TYR A 343 -17.28 -9.36 -10.97
CA TYR A 343 -18.29 -10.38 -10.77
C TYR A 343 -17.93 -11.32 -9.61
N ASP A 344 -18.87 -11.47 -8.68
CA ASP A 344 -18.84 -12.46 -7.60
C ASP A 344 -19.69 -13.68 -7.98
N PHE A 345 -19.04 -14.82 -8.19
CA PHE A 345 -19.71 -16.06 -8.60
C PHE A 345 -20.41 -16.78 -7.44
N ALA A 346 -20.39 -16.26 -6.20
CA ALA A 346 -21.19 -16.80 -5.10
C ALA A 346 -22.69 -16.87 -5.45
N VAL A 347 -23.20 -15.93 -6.26
CA VAL A 347 -24.59 -15.93 -6.74
C VAL A 347 -24.92 -17.08 -7.71
N LEU A 348 -23.90 -17.71 -8.29
CA LEU A 348 -24.01 -18.92 -9.12
C LEU A 348 -23.60 -20.20 -8.36
N GLY A 349 -23.47 -20.13 -7.04
CA GLY A 349 -23.08 -21.27 -6.20
C GLY A 349 -21.58 -21.59 -6.19
N VAL A 350 -20.72 -20.68 -6.67
CA VAL A 350 -19.25 -20.83 -6.61
C VAL A 350 -18.64 -19.76 -5.68
N PRO A 351 -18.90 -19.81 -4.36
CA PRO A 351 -18.38 -18.84 -3.41
C PRO A 351 -16.85 -18.85 -3.38
N GLY A 352 -16.26 -17.65 -3.27
CA GLY A 352 -14.82 -17.44 -3.29
C GLY A 352 -14.22 -17.27 -4.69
N LEU A 353 -14.95 -17.53 -5.78
CA LEU A 353 -14.52 -17.23 -7.14
C LEU A 353 -14.92 -15.79 -7.51
N LEU A 354 -13.94 -14.98 -7.87
CA LEU A 354 -14.08 -13.57 -8.21
C LEU A 354 -13.40 -13.27 -9.56
N PHE A 355 -14.10 -12.54 -10.43
CA PHE A 355 -13.54 -11.99 -11.67
C PHE A 355 -13.53 -10.47 -11.62
N SER A 356 -12.51 -9.86 -12.21
CA SER A 356 -12.43 -8.42 -12.45
C SER A 356 -11.77 -8.15 -13.80
N THR A 357 -12.32 -7.21 -14.55
CA THR A 357 -11.70 -6.62 -15.73
C THR A 357 -11.77 -5.10 -15.64
N ARG A 358 -10.71 -4.42 -16.04
CA ARG A 358 -10.68 -2.96 -16.09
C ARG A 358 -9.91 -2.46 -17.30
N TYR A 359 -10.32 -1.31 -17.82
CA TYR A 359 -9.74 -0.64 -18.98
C TYR A 359 -9.65 0.85 -18.69
N ALA A 360 -8.48 1.43 -18.95
CA ALA A 360 -8.25 2.86 -18.91
C ALA A 360 -7.57 3.33 -20.20
N LYS A 361 -7.91 4.53 -20.65
CA LYS A 361 -7.28 5.17 -21.81
C LYS A 361 -7.02 6.65 -21.53
N GLY A 362 -5.74 7.00 -21.59
CA GLY A 362 -5.20 8.35 -21.42
C GLY A 362 -4.94 9.04 -22.76
N ASP A 363 -5.18 10.35 -22.80
CA ASP A 363 -4.77 11.24 -23.87
C ASP A 363 -4.33 12.61 -23.34
N ASN A 364 -3.85 13.49 -24.23
CA ASN A 364 -3.41 14.85 -23.88
C ASN A 364 -2.25 14.92 -22.85
N ALA A 365 -1.56 13.82 -22.59
CA ALA A 365 -0.40 13.78 -21.70
C ALA A 365 0.77 14.59 -22.28
N LYS A 366 1.45 15.36 -21.44
CA LYS A 366 2.75 15.98 -21.73
C LYS A 366 3.82 15.24 -20.95
N VAL A 367 4.67 14.51 -21.66
CA VAL A 367 5.71 13.66 -21.09
C VAL A 367 7.09 14.27 -21.37
N ILE A 368 7.94 14.35 -20.35
CA ILE A 368 9.27 14.93 -20.46
C ILE A 368 10.13 14.06 -21.39
N GLY A 369 10.84 14.71 -22.32
CA GLY A 369 11.63 14.03 -23.37
C GLY A 369 10.81 13.48 -24.54
N PHE A 370 9.48 13.63 -24.54
CA PHE A 370 8.61 13.22 -25.65
C PHE A 370 8.07 14.42 -26.42
N ASN A 371 8.22 14.40 -27.75
CA ASN A 371 7.73 15.44 -28.63
C ASN A 371 6.35 15.09 -29.19
N GLY A 372 5.29 15.63 -28.59
CA GLY A 372 3.92 15.50 -29.08
C GLY A 372 2.91 15.30 -27.96
N GLU A 373 1.72 14.86 -28.35
CA GLU A 373 0.65 14.47 -27.43
C GLU A 373 0.85 13.01 -26.99
N GLY A 374 1.09 12.80 -25.70
CA GLY A 374 1.19 11.47 -25.11
C GLY A 374 -0.19 10.80 -24.99
N ARG A 375 -0.25 9.52 -25.36
CA ARG A 375 -1.45 8.68 -25.32
C ARG A 375 -1.06 7.28 -24.87
N GLU A 376 -1.81 6.73 -23.93
CA GLU A 376 -1.64 5.36 -23.46
C GLU A 376 -2.99 4.68 -23.19
N TRP A 377 -3.01 3.36 -23.17
CA TRP A 377 -4.14 2.58 -22.66
C TRP A 377 -3.64 1.32 -21.96
N GLU A 378 -4.40 0.86 -20.97
CA GLU A 378 -4.13 -0.38 -20.26
C GLU A 378 -5.42 -1.16 -20.06
N ARG A 379 -5.34 -2.48 -20.24
CA ARG A 379 -6.37 -3.45 -19.87
C ARG A 379 -5.80 -4.43 -18.86
N ASP A 380 -6.53 -4.64 -17.77
CA ASP A 380 -6.25 -5.70 -16.80
C ASP A 380 -7.38 -6.71 -16.73
N LEU A 381 -7.00 -7.97 -16.49
CA LEU A 381 -7.85 -9.07 -16.05
C LEU A 381 -7.34 -9.61 -14.72
N SER A 382 -8.24 -9.96 -13.81
CA SER A 382 -7.92 -10.69 -12.59
C SER A 382 -8.95 -11.78 -12.36
N LEU A 383 -8.48 -13.00 -12.10
CA LEU A 383 -9.30 -14.13 -11.67
C LEU A 383 -8.74 -14.63 -10.34
N GLY A 384 -9.56 -14.65 -9.31
CA GLY A 384 -9.19 -15.10 -7.97
C GLY A 384 -10.13 -16.18 -7.47
N TYR A 385 -9.59 -17.20 -6.79
CA TYR A 385 -10.36 -18.19 -6.06
C TYR A 385 -9.83 -18.33 -4.63
N VAL A 386 -10.73 -18.42 -3.65
CA VAL A 386 -10.41 -18.79 -2.26
C VAL A 386 -11.18 -20.05 -1.90
N VAL A 387 -10.47 -21.08 -1.43
CA VAL A 387 -11.07 -22.34 -0.97
C VAL A 387 -11.88 -22.08 0.30
N GLN A 388 -13.18 -22.40 0.26
CA GLN A 388 -14.12 -22.04 1.33
C GLN A 388 -14.19 -23.03 2.50
N SER A 389 -13.80 -24.29 2.29
CA SER A 389 -13.96 -25.38 3.27
C SER A 389 -12.93 -26.51 3.08
N GLY A 390 -12.94 -27.48 4.00
CA GLY A 390 -12.00 -28.62 3.99
C GLY A 390 -10.57 -28.26 4.40
N THR A 391 -9.65 -29.20 4.19
CA THR A 391 -8.23 -29.11 4.62
C THR A 391 -7.50 -27.87 4.08
N PHE A 392 -7.88 -27.40 2.89
CA PHE A 392 -7.26 -26.25 2.23
C PHE A 392 -8.07 -24.95 2.39
N LYS A 393 -9.03 -24.87 3.33
CA LYS A 393 -9.79 -23.65 3.60
C LYS A 393 -8.84 -22.45 3.78
N ASN A 394 -9.18 -21.30 3.18
CA ASN A 394 -8.38 -20.07 3.11
C ASN A 394 -7.14 -20.12 2.20
N VAL A 395 -6.84 -21.24 1.54
CA VAL A 395 -5.88 -21.22 0.41
C VAL A 395 -6.50 -20.41 -0.73
N SER A 396 -5.73 -19.47 -1.27
CA SER A 396 -6.14 -18.54 -2.30
C SER A 396 -5.21 -18.62 -3.50
N LEU A 397 -5.78 -18.59 -4.71
CA LEU A 397 -5.04 -18.49 -5.96
C LEU A 397 -5.56 -17.28 -6.73
N ARG A 398 -4.67 -16.40 -7.16
CA ARG A 398 -5.00 -15.24 -8.02
C ARG A 398 -4.08 -15.19 -9.23
N TRP A 399 -4.68 -15.22 -10.41
CA TRP A 399 -4.03 -14.83 -11.66
C TRP A 399 -4.41 -13.39 -12.00
N GLN A 400 -3.42 -12.59 -12.40
CA GLN A 400 -3.63 -11.25 -12.94
C GLN A 400 -2.86 -11.12 -14.26
N ASN A 401 -3.50 -10.53 -15.27
CA ASN A 401 -2.91 -10.30 -16.58
C ASN A 401 -3.15 -8.84 -17.00
N ALA A 402 -2.09 -8.15 -17.38
CA ALA A 402 -2.12 -6.76 -17.82
C ALA A 402 -1.50 -6.61 -19.22
N SER A 403 -2.01 -5.65 -19.98
CA SER A 403 -1.50 -5.27 -21.30
C SER A 403 -1.64 -3.76 -21.44
N ALA A 404 -0.54 -3.07 -21.69
CA ALA A 404 -0.49 -1.63 -21.89
C ALA A 404 0.27 -1.28 -23.16
N THR A 405 -0.21 -0.25 -23.86
CA THR A 405 0.39 0.31 -25.08
C THR A 405 0.44 1.83 -24.97
N SER A 406 1.54 2.43 -25.41
CA SER A 406 1.78 3.89 -25.33
C SER A 406 2.55 4.39 -26.55
N ASN A 407 2.41 5.67 -26.89
CA ASN A 407 3.28 6.31 -27.90
C ASN A 407 4.55 6.94 -27.33
N PHE A 408 4.71 6.99 -26.00
CA PHE A 408 5.88 7.54 -25.29
C PHE A 408 6.62 6.52 -24.40
N ALA A 409 6.05 5.33 -24.21
CA ALA A 409 6.61 4.24 -23.41
C ALA A 409 6.48 2.90 -24.15
N ARG A 410 7.31 1.92 -23.76
CA ARG A 410 7.35 0.59 -24.37
C ARG A 410 6.08 -0.23 -24.10
N ASP A 411 5.54 -0.82 -25.15
CA ASP A 411 4.45 -1.80 -25.08
C ASP A 411 4.81 -2.97 -24.14
N THR A 412 3.93 -3.23 -23.18
CA THR A 412 4.20 -4.11 -22.04
C THR A 412 3.04 -5.08 -21.80
N ASN A 413 3.36 -6.34 -21.53
CA ASN A 413 2.40 -7.32 -21.02
C ASN A 413 2.92 -7.88 -19.71
N GLU A 414 2.04 -8.27 -18.80
CA GLU A 414 2.45 -8.85 -17.54
C GLU A 414 1.48 -9.92 -17.06
N ASN A 415 2.03 -10.98 -16.49
CA ASN A 415 1.31 -12.00 -15.76
C ASN A 415 1.83 -12.10 -14.33
N ARG A 416 0.90 -12.24 -13.39
CA ARG A 416 1.14 -12.50 -11.98
C ARG A 416 0.35 -13.74 -11.59
N VAL A 417 1.00 -14.72 -10.99
CA VAL A 417 0.34 -15.87 -10.35
C VAL A 417 0.74 -15.87 -8.89
N ILE A 418 -0.26 -15.72 -8.03
CA ILE A 418 -0.09 -15.52 -6.59
C ILE A 418 -0.90 -16.61 -5.88
N LEU A 419 -0.21 -17.50 -5.17
CA LEU A 419 -0.82 -18.46 -4.25
C LEU A 419 -0.59 -17.94 -2.82
N GLY A 420 -1.67 -17.70 -2.08
CA GLY A 420 -1.65 -17.15 -0.73
C GLY A 420 -2.34 -18.05 0.28
N TYR A 421 -1.80 -18.15 1.49
CA TYR A 421 -2.45 -18.80 2.63
C TYR A 421 -2.16 -18.00 3.90
N SER A 422 -3.14 -17.86 4.78
CA SER A 422 -2.98 -17.22 6.09
C SER A 422 -3.36 -18.20 7.18
N LEU A 423 -2.39 -18.52 8.04
CA LEU A 423 -2.52 -19.42 9.17
C LEU A 423 -2.55 -18.59 10.46
N ALA A 424 -3.70 -18.55 11.14
CA ALA A 424 -3.75 -18.10 12.52
C ALA A 424 -2.98 -19.10 13.40
N LEU A 425 -2.10 -18.59 14.25
CA LEU A 425 -1.28 -19.36 15.19
C LEU A 425 -1.95 -19.41 16.58
N TRP A 426 -2.52 -18.27 17.00
CA TRP A 426 -3.48 -18.10 18.09
C TRP A 426 -4.34 -16.85 17.81
#